data_AF-A0A1H5TWY7-F1
#
_entry.id   AF-A0A1H5TWY7-F1
#
_cell.length_a   1.000
_cell.length_b   1.000
_cell.length_c   1.000
_cell.angle_alpha   90.00
_cell.angle_beta   90.00
_cell.angle_gamma   90.00
#
_symmetry.space_group_name_H-M   'P 1'
#
loop_
_entity.id
_entity.type
_entity.pdbx_description
1 polymer ?
#
loop_
_entity_poly.entity_id
_entity_poly.type
_entity_poly.pdbx_seq_one_letter_code
_entity_poly.pdbx_strand_id
1 'polypeptide(L)'
;MVNFPIIADQDRKVSELYDMIHPNSNENFTVRSVFVIGPDKKIKLIITYPASTGRNFDELLRVIDSLQLTANYSVATPANWKHGEDVVIAPAIKTEDIPAKFPKGHQVIKPYLRMTPQPDL
;
A
#
# COMPACT_ATOMS: atom_id res chain seq x y z
N MET A 1 -26.50 -4.66 7.66
CA MET A 1 -26.32 -4.58 6.19
C MET A 1 -24.85 -4.28 5.90
N VAL A 2 -24.31 -4.82 4.82
CA VAL A 2 -22.97 -4.48 4.33
C VAL A 2 -23.07 -3.31 3.36
N ASN A 3 -22.11 -2.37 3.44
CA ASN A 3 -22.11 -1.13 2.64
C ASN A 3 -21.26 -1.22 1.36
N PHE A 4 -20.94 -2.43 0.93
CA PHE A 4 -20.11 -2.70 -0.25
C PHE A 4 -20.66 -3.91 -1.01
N PRO A 5 -20.47 -3.98 -2.34
CA PRO A 5 -20.94 -5.10 -3.15
C PRO A 5 -20.13 -6.37 -2.85
N ILE A 6 -20.79 -7.52 -3.04
CA ILE A 6 -20.18 -8.85 -2.99
C ILE A 6 -20.35 -9.48 -4.38
N ILE A 7 -19.25 -9.89 -5.01
CA ILE A 7 -19.26 -10.52 -6.33
C ILE A 7 -19.62 -12.00 -6.17
N ALA A 8 -20.56 -12.49 -6.98
CA ALA A 8 -20.84 -13.92 -7.12
C ALA A 8 -20.01 -14.50 -8.27
N ASP A 9 -18.96 -15.26 -7.94
CA ASP A 9 -17.99 -15.84 -8.89
C ASP A 9 -18.20 -17.36 -9.01
N GLN A 10 -19.41 -17.79 -9.39
CA GLN A 10 -19.79 -19.21 -9.41
C GLN A 10 -19.00 -20.05 -10.43
N ASP A 11 -18.63 -19.44 -11.57
CA ASP A 11 -17.82 -20.05 -12.63
C ASP A 11 -16.31 -19.92 -12.39
N ARG A 12 -15.90 -19.34 -11.24
CA ARG A 12 -14.52 -19.14 -10.79
C ARG A 12 -13.66 -18.25 -11.70
N LYS A 13 -14.27 -17.57 -12.67
CA LYS A 13 -13.54 -16.80 -13.68
C LYS A 13 -12.67 -15.70 -13.05
N VAL A 14 -13.21 -14.97 -12.07
CA VAL A 14 -12.45 -13.90 -11.40
C VAL A 14 -11.36 -14.50 -10.52
N SER A 15 -11.69 -15.54 -9.76
CA SER A 15 -10.76 -16.19 -8.84
C SER A 15 -9.57 -16.82 -9.56
N GLU A 16 -9.77 -17.44 -10.72
CA GLU A 16 -8.69 -17.99 -11.54
C GLU A 16 -7.83 -16.88 -12.18
N LEU A 17 -8.46 -15.83 -12.73
CA LEU A 17 -7.74 -14.71 -13.36
C LEU A 17 -6.83 -13.96 -12.38
N TYR A 18 -7.22 -13.90 -11.10
CA TYR A 18 -6.48 -13.22 -10.05
C TYR A 18 -5.69 -14.17 -9.13
N ASP A 19 -5.54 -15.45 -9.52
CA ASP A 19 -4.77 -16.46 -8.78
C ASP A 19 -5.18 -16.58 -7.31
N MET A 20 -6.49 -16.56 -7.06
CA MET A 20 -7.09 -16.67 -5.72
C MET A 20 -7.35 -18.13 -5.30
N ILE A 21 -7.03 -19.11 -6.15
CA ILE A 21 -7.20 -20.54 -5.86
C ILE A 21 -5.84 -21.15 -5.55
N HIS A 22 -5.57 -21.43 -4.28
CA HIS A 22 -4.30 -22.04 -3.89
C HIS A 22 -4.29 -23.53 -4.27
N PRO A 23 -3.24 -24.05 -4.92
CA PRO A 23 -3.22 -25.41 -5.47
C PRO A 23 -3.34 -26.52 -4.41
N ASN A 24 -2.93 -26.24 -3.17
CA ASN A 24 -3.06 -27.16 -2.03
C ASN A 24 -4.23 -26.85 -1.09
N SER A 25 -5.11 -25.91 -1.46
CA SER A 25 -6.36 -25.63 -0.73
C SER A 25 -7.46 -26.56 -1.23
N ASN A 26 -8.48 -26.81 -0.42
CA ASN A 26 -9.71 -27.42 -0.92
C ASN A 26 -10.21 -26.55 -2.08
N GLU A 27 -10.31 -27.13 -3.29
CA GLU A 27 -10.58 -26.46 -4.57
C GLU A 27 -11.90 -25.66 -4.59
N ASN A 28 -12.72 -25.78 -3.55
CA ASN A 28 -14.00 -25.11 -3.42
C ASN A 28 -13.94 -23.69 -2.87
N PHE A 29 -12.77 -23.20 -2.40
CA PHE A 29 -12.67 -21.89 -1.76
C PHE A 29 -11.44 -21.09 -2.21
N THR A 30 -11.63 -19.79 -2.38
CA THR A 30 -10.54 -18.82 -2.57
C THR A 30 -9.70 -18.65 -1.31
N VAL A 31 -8.42 -18.37 -1.46
CA VAL A 31 -7.62 -17.77 -0.37
C VAL A 31 -8.03 -16.33 -0.12
N ARG A 32 -7.61 -15.77 1.02
CA ARG A 32 -7.98 -14.41 1.44
C ARG A 32 -7.04 -13.40 0.81
N SER A 33 -7.20 -13.16 -0.48
CA SER A 33 -6.45 -12.14 -1.22
C SER A 33 -7.10 -10.76 -1.11
N VAL A 34 -6.27 -9.72 -1.06
CA VAL A 34 -6.68 -8.31 -1.14
C VAL A 34 -5.86 -7.67 -2.24
N PHE A 35 -6.56 -7.00 -3.17
CA PHE A 35 -5.96 -6.24 -4.26
C PHE A 35 -6.32 -4.77 -4.08
N VAL A 36 -5.32 -3.90 -3.98
CA VAL A 36 -5.53 -2.45 -4.01
C VAL A 36 -5.28 -1.98 -5.45
N ILE A 37 -6.31 -1.43 -6.08
CA ILE A 37 -6.28 -1.01 -7.50
C ILE A 37 -6.33 0.51 -7.55
N GLY A 38 -5.37 1.11 -8.26
CA GLY A 38 -5.30 2.56 -8.42
C GLY A 38 -6.35 3.11 -9.42
N PRO A 39 -6.54 4.44 -9.48
CA PRO A 39 -7.40 5.07 -10.49
C PRO A 39 -7.00 4.73 -11.93
N ASP A 40 -5.71 4.48 -12.16
CA ASP A 40 -5.11 4.02 -13.41
C ASP A 40 -5.38 2.55 -13.75
N LYS A 41 -6.22 1.87 -12.95
CA LYS A 41 -6.63 0.46 -13.10
C LYS A 41 -5.47 -0.54 -12.96
N LYS A 42 -4.33 -0.09 -12.42
CA LYS A 42 -3.19 -0.97 -12.11
C LYS A 42 -3.24 -1.42 -10.66
N ILE A 43 -2.81 -2.66 -10.43
CA ILE A 43 -2.61 -3.19 -9.08
C ILE A 43 -1.44 -2.43 -8.43
N LYS A 44 -1.67 -1.93 -7.21
CA LYS A 44 -0.68 -1.21 -6.39
C LYS A 44 -0.12 -2.06 -5.26
N LEU A 45 -0.93 -2.99 -4.76
CA LEU A 45 -0.57 -3.89 -3.68
C LEU A 45 -1.45 -5.15 -3.73
N ILE A 46 -0.83 -6.29 -3.43
CA ILE A 46 -1.49 -7.58 -3.24
C ILE A 46 -1.06 -8.11 -1.88
N ILE A 47 -2.03 -8.55 -1.06
CA ILE A 47 -1.79 -9.28 0.18
C ILE A 47 -2.59 -10.57 0.15
N THR A 48 -1.94 -11.70 0.37
CA THR A 48 -2.58 -13.02 0.33
C THR A 48 -2.40 -13.75 1.65
N TYR A 49 -3.51 -14.05 2.32
CA TYR A 49 -3.54 -14.81 3.58
C TYR A 49 -4.23 -16.16 3.34
N PRO A 50 -3.82 -17.24 4.04
CA PRO A 50 -4.56 -18.50 4.00
C PRO A 50 -5.93 -18.34 4.67
N ALA A 51 -6.86 -19.27 4.40
CA ALA A 51 -8.19 -19.25 4.99
C ALA A 51 -8.18 -19.28 6.53
N SER A 52 -7.15 -19.90 7.13
CA SER A 52 -6.93 -20.02 8.58
C SER A 52 -6.47 -18.74 9.27
N THR A 53 -5.96 -17.74 8.52
CA THR A 53 -5.41 -16.51 9.11
C THR A 53 -6.29 -15.32 8.78
N GLY A 54 -6.88 -14.70 9.80
CA GLY A 54 -7.63 -13.45 9.67
C GLY A 54 -6.73 -12.30 9.20
N ARG A 55 -7.28 -11.41 8.38
CA ARG A 55 -6.58 -10.22 7.88
C ARG A 55 -6.52 -9.12 8.95
N ASN A 56 -5.46 -8.33 8.93
CA ASN A 56 -5.37 -7.10 9.70
C ASN A 56 -5.90 -5.91 8.87
N PHE A 57 -7.02 -5.31 9.28
CA PHE A 57 -7.60 -4.16 8.57
C PHE A 57 -6.89 -2.85 8.86
N ASP A 58 -6.23 -2.71 10.01
CA ASP A 58 -5.41 -1.54 10.31
C ASP A 58 -4.23 -1.46 9.33
N GLU A 59 -3.63 -2.61 9.00
CA GLU A 59 -2.59 -2.67 7.98
C GLU A 59 -3.12 -2.29 6.60
N LEU A 60 -4.34 -2.72 6.24
CA LEU A 60 -4.96 -2.34 4.96
C LEU A 60 -5.18 -0.83 4.85
N LEU A 61 -5.64 -0.18 5.92
CA LEU A 61 -5.78 1.28 5.94
C LEU A 61 -4.41 1.96 5.87
N ARG A 62 -3.43 1.50 6.67
CA ARG A 62 -2.07 2.05 6.70
C ARG A 62 -1.39 2.01 5.34
N VAL A 63 -1.52 0.92 4.58
CA VAL A 63 -0.94 0.84 3.23
C VAL A 63 -1.72 1.67 2.21
N ILE A 64 -3.03 1.87 2.38
CA ILE A 64 -3.80 2.80 1.54
C ILE A 64 -3.30 4.24 1.75
N ASP A 65 -3.11 4.66 3.00
CA ASP A 65 -2.56 5.98 3.33
C ASP A 65 -1.16 6.16 2.71
N SER A 66 -0.30 5.15 2.85
CA SER A 66 1.03 5.15 2.21
C SER A 66 0.96 5.25 0.68
N LEU A 67 0.11 4.45 0.03
CA LEU A 67 -0.04 4.46 -1.43
C LEU A 67 -0.55 5.82 -1.95
N GLN A 68 -1.49 6.44 -1.24
CA GLN A 68 -2.00 7.76 -1.61
C GLN A 68 -0.97 8.86 -1.36
N LEU A 69 -0.26 8.82 -0.22
CA LEU A 69 0.79 9.78 0.09
C LEU A 69 1.91 9.74 -0.95
N THR A 70 2.41 8.56 -1.26
CA THR A 70 3.52 8.36 -2.21
C THR A 70 3.13 8.60 -3.67
N ALA A 71 1.83 8.57 -3.99
CA ALA A 71 1.32 8.99 -5.30
C ALA A 71 1.32 10.52 -5.47
N ASN A 72 1.10 11.27 -4.38
CA ASN A 72 0.98 12.72 -4.41
C ASN A 72 2.28 13.46 -4.07
N TYR A 73 3.18 12.82 -3.34
CA TYR A 73 4.44 13.42 -2.87
C TYR A 73 5.63 12.53 -3.23
N SER A 74 6.75 13.14 -3.56
CA SER A 74 8.00 12.45 -3.89
C SER A 74 8.71 11.91 -2.64
N VAL A 75 8.02 11.04 -1.91
CA VAL A 75 8.45 10.42 -0.65
C VAL A 75 8.17 8.91 -0.68
N ALA A 76 8.72 8.19 0.30
CA ALA A 76 8.41 6.80 0.60
C ALA A 76 8.18 6.65 2.11
N THR A 77 7.28 5.75 2.51
CA THR A 77 7.05 5.46 3.93
C THR A 77 8.04 4.40 4.44
N PRO A 78 8.77 4.63 5.54
CA PRO A 78 9.71 3.65 6.08
C PRO A 78 9.03 2.39 6.64
N ALA A 79 9.83 1.41 7.04
CA ALA A 79 9.32 0.20 7.70
C ALA A 79 8.54 0.57 8.97
N ASN A 80 7.40 -0.10 9.19
CA ASN A 80 6.49 0.13 10.31
C ASN A 80 5.92 1.56 10.41
N TRP A 81 6.05 2.38 9.35
CA TRP A 81 5.52 3.74 9.32
C TRP A 81 4.03 3.77 9.64
N LYS A 82 3.65 4.71 10.51
CA LYS A 82 2.26 5.06 10.82
C LYS A 82 1.94 6.44 10.28
N HIS A 83 0.67 6.66 9.93
CA HIS A 83 0.18 7.98 9.53
C HIS A 83 0.55 9.02 10.60
N GLY A 84 1.18 10.12 10.18
CA GLY A 84 1.76 11.14 11.07
C GLY A 84 3.27 11.10 11.19
N GLU A 85 3.90 9.95 10.95
CA GLU A 85 5.35 9.78 11.14
C GLU A 85 6.15 10.31 9.94
N ASP A 86 7.43 10.62 10.20
CA ASP A 86 8.37 11.07 9.18
C ASP A 86 8.50 10.06 8.04
N VAL A 87 8.67 10.61 6.83
CA VAL A 87 8.81 9.87 5.59
C VAL A 87 10.18 10.07 4.97
N VAL A 88 10.57 9.14 4.11
CA VAL A 88 11.84 9.17 3.39
C VAL A 88 11.67 9.99 2.11
N ILE A 89 12.50 11.00 1.92
CA ILE A 89 12.54 11.79 0.69
C ILE A 89 13.10 10.92 -0.45
N ALA A 90 12.41 10.91 -1.60
CA ALA A 90 12.85 10.15 -2.77
C ALA A 90 14.31 10.48 -3.15
N PRO A 91 15.19 9.49 -3.36
CA PRO A 91 16.60 9.72 -3.70
C PRO A 91 16.82 10.59 -4.94
N ALA A 92 15.87 10.59 -5.89
CA ALA A 92 15.92 11.37 -7.12
C ALA A 92 15.88 12.90 -6.89
N ILE A 93 15.44 13.36 -5.72
CA ILE A 93 15.47 14.79 -5.37
C ILE A 93 16.88 15.15 -4.95
N LYS A 94 17.49 16.19 -5.55
CA LYS A 94 18.79 16.68 -5.12
C LYS A 94 18.66 17.36 -3.75
N THR A 95 19.70 17.26 -2.92
CA THR A 95 19.67 17.82 -1.56
C THR A 95 19.39 19.33 -1.54
N GLU A 96 19.88 20.07 -2.53
CA GLU A 96 19.63 21.51 -2.71
C GLU A 96 18.16 21.86 -2.99
N ASP A 97 17.40 20.94 -3.60
CA ASP A 97 15.99 21.15 -3.97
C ASP A 97 15.02 20.77 -2.83
N ILE A 98 15.51 20.09 -1.78
CA ILE A 98 14.68 19.60 -0.67
C ILE A 98 13.94 20.74 0.04
N PRO A 99 14.58 21.86 0.44
CA PRO A 99 13.89 22.92 1.17
C PRO A 99 12.70 23.52 0.42
N ALA A 100 12.78 23.61 -0.91
CA ALA A 100 11.68 24.12 -1.74
C ALA A 100 10.50 23.15 -1.83
N LYS A 101 10.78 21.83 -1.86
CA LYS A 101 9.74 20.80 -1.94
C LYS A 101 9.15 20.41 -0.59
N PHE A 102 9.94 20.48 0.47
CA PHE A 102 9.59 20.02 1.82
C PHE A 102 9.86 21.15 2.83
N PRO A 103 8.99 22.18 2.89
CA PRO A 103 9.22 23.38 3.69
C PRO A 103 9.12 23.13 5.21
N LYS A 104 8.56 22.00 5.64
CA LYS A 104 8.51 21.57 7.05
C LYS A 104 9.89 21.16 7.60
N GLY A 105 10.91 21.13 6.75
CA GLY A 105 12.27 20.75 7.12
C GLY A 105 12.61 19.31 6.71
N HIS A 106 13.88 18.98 6.82
CA HIS A 106 14.39 17.66 6.51
C HIS A 106 15.64 17.34 7.34
N GLN A 107 15.91 16.05 7.50
CA GLN A 107 17.10 15.54 8.16
C GLN A 107 17.88 14.63 7.20
N VAL A 108 19.16 14.91 6.99
CA VAL A 108 20.05 14.04 6.20
C VAL A 108 20.78 13.10 7.15
N ILE A 109 20.37 11.82 7.17
CA ILE A 109 21.05 10.78 7.97
C ILE A 109 22.19 10.17 7.15
N LYS A 110 21.91 9.88 5.88
CA LYS A 110 22.90 9.46 4.87
C LYS A 110 22.53 10.13 3.54
N PRO A 111 23.44 10.16 2.54
CA PRO A 111 23.12 10.75 1.23
C PRO A 111 21.83 10.20 0.59
N TYR A 112 21.52 8.92 0.82
CA TYR A 112 20.31 8.25 0.34
C TYR A 112 19.19 8.13 1.38
N LEU A 113 19.46 8.42 2.66
CA LEU A 113 18.50 8.33 3.75
C LEU A 113 18.25 9.72 4.31
N ARG A 114 17.20 10.35 3.80
CA ARG A 114 16.83 11.72 4.12
C ARG A 114 15.37 11.71 4.54
N MET A 115 15.08 12.24 5.72
CA MET A 115 13.76 12.21 6.33
C MET A 115 13.12 13.59 6.25
N THR A 116 11.80 13.64 6.22
CA THR A 116 11.01 14.87 6.35
C THR A 116 9.69 14.54 7.06
N PRO A 117 9.12 15.49 7.84
CA PRO A 117 7.76 15.33 8.34
C PRO A 117 6.77 15.05 7.20
N GLN A 118 5.75 14.23 7.47
CA GLN A 118 4.74 13.90 6.47
C GLN A 118 4.15 15.19 5.83
N PRO A 119 4.18 15.33 4.49
CA PRO A 119 3.97 16.61 3.84
C PRO A 119 2.51 17.11 3.83
N ASP A 120 1.52 16.24 3.88
CA ASP A 120 0.08 16.58 3.80
C ASP A 120 -0.62 16.84 5.15
N LEU A 121 0.14 16.89 6.24
CA LEU A 121 -0.37 17.16 7.60
C LEU A 121 -0.25 18.61 8.10
#